data_AF-A0A7Y3ELN9-F1
#
_entry.id   AF-A0A7Y3ELN9-F1
#
_cell.length_a   1.000
_cell.length_b   1.000
_cell.length_c   1.000
_cell.angle_alpha   90.00
_cell.angle_beta   90.00
_cell.angle_gamma   90.00
#
_symmetry.space_group_name_H-M   'P 1'
#
loop_
_entity.id
_entity.type
_entity.pdbx_description
1 polymer ?
#
loop_
_entity_poly.entity_id
_entity_poly.type
_entity_poly.pdbx_seq_one_letter_code
_entity_poly.pdbx_strand_id
1 'polypeptide(L)'
;MKKKSSFYFPLMFLLAATVASLFSIGFYRLKIDTDIIKTLPENDPVISDAGYILMNHPAGDQLVIDIALENHESASPDILVEAGQFLEKNLMASGLFKSVGMKEIQNMVPELIFYITENLPILFTRENLKNRVKPLLDPKHVTSKLKESYSKLLNLEGIGHSRLIAADPLDLRNIILAELSHLFPSQSAKVYRGQLLSSDGRHLLITARPIGSGTDTTFSRKATKLIENISQILNKKYSTQEYKFTLTPVGAYRAALDNEIIAKRDIKKVVLFSMIGIVVLLFIAFPRPYFGLLSFLPAVAGTMVAIFLFSLFNKSISALT
;
A
#
# COMPACT_ATOMS: atom_id res chain seq x y z
N MET A 1 -56.46 -49.10 14.97
CA MET A 1 -56.37 -47.96 14.02
C MET A 1 -54.95 -47.41 14.00
N LYS A 2 -54.10 -47.82 13.04
CA LYS A 2 -52.78 -47.21 12.82
C LYS A 2 -52.96 -45.98 11.92
N LYS A 3 -52.93 -44.79 12.52
CA LYS A 3 -52.96 -43.51 11.79
C LYS A 3 -51.66 -43.43 10.98
N LYS A 4 -51.72 -43.71 9.68
CA LYS A 4 -50.61 -43.48 8.74
C LYS A 4 -50.31 -41.98 8.79
N SER A 5 -49.19 -41.58 9.39
CA SER A 5 -48.69 -40.21 9.28
C SER A 5 -48.37 -39.97 7.80
N SER A 6 -49.28 -39.35 7.07
CA SER A 6 -49.01 -38.85 5.73
C SER A 6 -47.89 -37.82 5.87
N PHE A 7 -46.71 -38.17 5.36
CA PHE A 7 -45.58 -37.25 5.33
C PHE A 7 -45.95 -36.12 4.35
N TYR A 8 -46.14 -34.90 4.84
CA TYR A 8 -46.53 -33.74 4.03
C TYR A 8 -45.33 -33.21 3.23
N PHE A 9 -44.83 -34.01 2.30
CA PHE A 9 -43.76 -33.67 1.36
C PHE A 9 -43.92 -32.28 0.70
N PRO A 10 -45.11 -31.84 0.23
CA PRO A 10 -45.23 -30.51 -0.39
C PRO A 10 -44.97 -29.37 0.59
N LEU A 11 -45.37 -29.50 1.86
CA LEU A 11 -45.13 -28.49 2.89
C LEU A 11 -43.63 -28.41 3.23
N MET A 12 -42.95 -29.56 3.27
CA MET A 12 -41.51 -29.63 3.51
C MET A 12 -40.70 -29.00 2.38
N PHE A 13 -41.09 -29.23 1.12
CA PHE A 13 -40.48 -28.58 -0.04
C PHE A 13 -40.72 -27.07 -0.05
N LEU A 14 -41.94 -26.62 0.28
CA LEU A 14 -42.26 -25.20 0.41
C LEU A 14 -41.37 -24.53 1.47
N LEU A 15 -41.27 -25.13 2.66
CA LEU A 15 -40.45 -24.61 3.75
C LEU A 15 -38.97 -24.53 3.34
N ALA A 16 -38.43 -25.59 2.73
CA ALA A 16 -37.06 -25.62 2.24
C ALA A 16 -36.80 -24.54 1.18
N ALA A 17 -37.75 -24.34 0.25
CA ALA A 17 -37.67 -23.29 -0.77
C ALA A 17 -37.71 -21.88 -0.14
N THR A 18 -38.55 -21.66 0.87
CA THR A 18 -38.60 -20.39 1.60
C THR A 18 -37.28 -20.10 2.31
N VAL A 19 -36.72 -21.08 3.04
CA VAL A 19 -35.43 -20.92 3.74
C VAL A 19 -34.30 -20.67 2.74
N ALA A 20 -34.27 -21.40 1.63
CA ALA A 20 -33.28 -21.18 0.58
C ALA A 20 -33.37 -19.77 -0.04
N SER A 21 -34.60 -19.29 -0.31
CA SER A 21 -34.83 -17.95 -0.86
C SER A 21 -34.38 -16.85 0.10
N LEU A 22 -34.74 -16.96 1.39
CA LEU A 22 -34.30 -16.02 2.43
C LEU A 22 -32.77 -15.97 2.53
N PHE A 23 -32.12 -17.14 2.51
CA PHE A 23 -30.66 -17.21 2.53
C PHE A 23 -30.03 -16.56 1.30
N SER A 24 -30.54 -16.83 0.09
CA SER A 24 -30.02 -16.21 -1.14
C SER A 24 -30.13 -14.68 -1.11
N ILE A 25 -31.24 -14.14 -0.60
CA ILE A 25 -31.42 -12.69 -0.45
C ILE A 25 -30.42 -12.13 0.56
N GLY A 26 -30.27 -12.78 1.72
CA GLY A 26 -29.34 -12.37 2.77
C GLY A 26 -27.90 -12.37 2.30
N PHE A 27 -27.50 -13.44 1.61
CA PHE A 27 -26.15 -13.64 1.07
C PHE A 27 -25.81 -12.61 -0.01
N TYR A 28 -26.75 -12.28 -0.91
CA TYR A 28 -26.50 -11.30 -1.97
C TYR A 28 -26.35 -9.86 -1.42
N ARG A 29 -27.00 -9.58 -0.28
CA ARG A 29 -26.96 -8.25 0.36
C ARG A 29 -25.73 -8.04 1.24
N LEU A 30 -25.14 -9.11 1.77
CA LEU A 30 -23.95 -9.02 2.62
C LEU A 30 -22.69 -8.75 1.81
N LYS A 31 -21.94 -7.71 2.19
CA LYS A 31 -20.58 -7.50 1.72
C LYS A 31 -19.59 -7.93 2.80
N ILE A 32 -18.54 -8.65 2.42
CA ILE A 32 -17.44 -8.95 3.35
C ILE A 32 -16.55 -7.70 3.39
N ASP A 33 -16.45 -7.06 4.55
CA ASP A 33 -15.53 -5.94 4.78
C ASP A 33 -14.27 -6.47 5.46
N THR A 34 -13.11 -6.15 4.89
CA THR A 34 -11.81 -6.60 5.38
C THR A 34 -11.00 -5.47 6.00
N ASP A 35 -11.60 -4.29 6.14
CA ASP A 35 -10.95 -3.15 6.77
C ASP A 35 -10.90 -3.35 8.28
N ILE A 36 -9.70 -3.71 8.78
CA ILE A 36 -9.45 -3.97 10.20
C ILE A 36 -9.66 -2.69 11.03
N ILE A 37 -9.43 -1.51 10.44
CA ILE A 37 -9.56 -0.23 11.16
C ILE A 37 -11.02 0.01 11.57
N LYS A 38 -11.99 -0.43 10.77
CA LYS A 38 -13.43 -0.34 11.11
C LYS A 38 -13.88 -1.28 12.23
N THR A 39 -13.01 -2.19 12.68
CA THR A 39 -13.30 -3.06 13.83
C THR A 39 -12.81 -2.50 15.15
N LEU A 40 -12.08 -1.38 15.12
CA LEU A 40 -11.61 -0.70 16.31
C LEU A 40 -12.76 0.05 17.00
N PRO A 41 -12.75 0.16 18.35
CA PRO A 41 -13.77 0.91 19.07
C PRO A 41 -13.68 2.41 18.75
N GLU A 42 -14.68 2.93 18.04
CA GLU A 42 -14.74 4.36 17.67
C GLU A 42 -14.94 5.28 18.88
N ASN A 43 -15.41 4.75 20.01
CA ASN A 43 -15.72 5.53 21.21
C ASN A 43 -14.49 5.86 22.08
N ASP A 44 -13.29 5.35 21.75
CA ASP A 44 -12.04 5.72 22.43
C ASP A 44 -11.37 6.87 21.66
N PRO A 45 -11.15 8.05 22.29
CA PRO A 45 -10.57 9.21 21.62
C PRO A 45 -9.16 8.94 21.08
N VAL A 46 -8.35 8.11 21.74
CA VAL A 46 -6.99 7.80 21.28
C VAL A 46 -7.03 6.95 20.01
N ILE A 47 -7.97 6.00 19.95
CA ILE A 47 -8.16 5.12 18.80
C ILE A 47 -8.77 5.90 17.63
N SER A 48 -9.72 6.79 17.90
CA SER A 48 -10.30 7.69 16.90
C SER A 48 -9.24 8.63 16.30
N ASP A 49 -8.40 9.25 17.12
CA ASP A 49 -7.34 10.15 16.65
C ASP A 49 -6.26 9.39 15.86
N ALA A 50 -5.84 8.22 16.34
CA ALA A 50 -4.91 7.37 15.62
C ALA A 50 -5.50 6.89 14.28
N GLY A 51 -6.77 6.50 14.27
CA GLY A 51 -7.52 6.14 13.06
C GLY A 51 -7.61 7.30 12.08
N TYR A 52 -7.90 8.51 12.57
CA TYR A 52 -7.94 9.71 11.75
C TYR A 52 -6.59 10.01 11.09
N ILE A 53 -5.49 9.94 11.85
CA ILE A 53 -4.14 10.13 11.30
C ILE A 53 -3.86 9.05 10.26
N LEU A 54 -4.09 7.78 10.56
CA LEU A 54 -3.83 6.67 9.64
C LEU A 54 -4.64 6.77 8.34
N MET A 55 -5.91 7.17 8.42
CA MET A 55 -6.79 7.30 7.26
C MET A 55 -6.53 8.56 6.42
N ASN A 56 -6.00 9.63 7.02
CA ASN A 56 -5.78 10.89 6.32
C ASN A 56 -4.29 11.16 6.02
N HIS A 57 -3.36 10.32 6.48
CA HIS A 57 -1.94 10.51 6.21
C HIS A 57 -1.59 10.10 4.77
N PRO A 58 -1.05 11.01 3.94
CA PRO A 58 -0.80 10.74 2.52
C PRO A 58 0.17 9.59 2.23
N ALA A 59 1.05 9.26 3.18
CA ALA A 59 1.99 8.14 3.02
C ALA A 59 1.37 6.77 3.32
N GLY A 60 0.22 6.70 4.01
CA GLY A 60 -0.43 5.42 4.36
C GLY A 60 -0.98 4.67 3.14
N ASP A 61 -1.39 5.41 2.12
CA ASP A 61 -1.92 4.86 0.87
C ASP A 61 -0.84 4.53 -0.17
N GLN A 62 0.44 4.75 0.12
CA GLN A 62 1.50 4.60 -0.87
C GLN A 62 1.81 3.11 -1.12
N LEU A 63 1.80 2.72 -2.40
CA LEU A 63 2.35 1.47 -2.89
C LEU A 63 3.86 1.62 -3.04
N VAL A 64 4.62 0.71 -2.45
CA VAL A 64 6.06 0.62 -2.65
C VAL A 64 6.36 -0.67 -3.41
N ILE A 65 7.17 -0.63 -4.44
CA ILE A 65 7.57 -1.81 -5.21
C ILE A 65 9.09 -1.88 -5.18
N ASP A 66 9.59 -2.98 -4.63
CA ASP A 66 11.00 -3.35 -4.74
C ASP A 66 11.21 -4.13 -6.05
N ILE A 67 12.22 -3.72 -6.81
CA ILE A 67 12.71 -4.43 -7.98
C ILE A 67 14.08 -5.00 -7.62
N ALA A 68 14.14 -6.31 -7.48
CA ALA A 68 15.38 -7.04 -7.28
C ALA A 68 15.78 -7.81 -8.54
N LEU A 69 17.10 -7.95 -8.74
CA LEU A 69 17.66 -8.84 -9.76
C LEU A 69 18.29 -10.06 -9.08
N GLU A 70 17.79 -11.26 -9.38
CA GLU A 70 18.18 -12.48 -8.65
C GLU A 70 19.58 -13.01 -9.02
N ASN A 71 20.05 -12.75 -10.23
CA ASN A 71 21.11 -13.58 -10.85
C ASN A 71 22.46 -12.89 -11.11
N HIS A 72 22.78 -11.73 -10.55
CA HIS A 72 24.10 -11.13 -10.78
C HIS A 72 24.62 -10.27 -9.64
N GLU A 73 25.76 -10.67 -9.05
CA GLU A 73 26.55 -9.85 -8.11
C GLU A 73 27.17 -8.61 -8.78
N SER A 74 27.13 -8.53 -10.12
CA SER A 74 27.73 -7.46 -10.93
C SER A 74 26.75 -6.85 -11.92
N ALA A 75 25.45 -6.81 -11.60
CA ALA A 75 24.48 -6.21 -12.50
C ALA A 75 24.70 -4.71 -12.60
N SER A 76 24.73 -4.19 -13.83
CA SER A 76 24.82 -2.76 -14.05
C SER A 76 23.57 -2.08 -13.46
N PRO A 77 23.73 -1.03 -12.63
CA PRO A 77 22.62 -0.20 -12.14
C PRO A 77 21.67 0.27 -13.25
N ASP A 78 22.18 0.40 -14.48
CA ASP A 78 21.41 0.84 -15.65
C ASP A 78 20.27 -0.14 -16.01
N ILE A 79 20.45 -1.44 -15.79
CA ILE A 79 19.44 -2.46 -16.11
C ILE A 79 18.27 -2.37 -15.13
N LEU A 80 18.58 -2.21 -13.84
CA LEU A 80 17.55 -1.97 -12.82
C LEU A 80 16.80 -0.67 -13.14
N VAL A 81 17.51 0.40 -13.50
CA VAL A 81 16.87 1.67 -13.90
C VAL A 81 15.96 1.50 -15.11
N GLU A 82 16.37 0.76 -16.15
CA GLU A 82 15.53 0.51 -17.32
C GLU A 82 14.27 -0.29 -16.95
N ALA A 83 14.42 -1.32 -16.12
CA ALA A 83 13.30 -2.08 -15.57
C ALA A 83 12.36 -1.20 -14.73
N GLY A 84 12.93 -0.30 -13.92
CA GLY A 84 12.20 0.67 -13.14
C GLY A 84 11.39 1.63 -14.00
N GLN A 85 12.02 2.27 -14.99
CA GLN A 85 11.35 3.16 -15.94
C GLN A 85 10.25 2.44 -16.73
N PHE A 86 10.48 1.18 -17.09
CA PHE A 86 9.45 0.34 -17.70
C PHE A 86 8.26 0.13 -16.77
N LEU A 87 8.50 -0.20 -15.50
CA LEU A 87 7.45 -0.34 -14.50
C LEU A 87 6.67 0.97 -14.29
N GLU A 88 7.37 2.10 -14.10
CA GLU A 88 6.73 3.41 -13.91
C GLU A 88 5.78 3.77 -15.06
N LYS A 89 6.24 3.58 -16.30
CA LYS A 89 5.44 3.87 -17.51
C LYS A 89 4.17 3.03 -17.56
N ASN A 90 4.27 1.73 -17.28
CA ASN A 90 3.11 0.83 -17.31
C ASN A 90 2.13 1.10 -16.15
N LEU A 91 2.65 1.43 -14.96
CA LEU A 91 1.81 1.81 -13.81
C LEU A 91 1.06 3.11 -14.11
N MET A 92 1.73 4.14 -14.62
CA MET A 92 1.06 5.39 -15.00
C MET A 92 0.02 5.18 -16.11
N ALA A 93 0.35 4.36 -17.12
CA ALA A 93 -0.57 4.07 -18.24
C ALA A 93 -1.82 3.29 -17.82
N SER A 94 -1.79 2.59 -16.68
CA SER A 94 -2.95 1.85 -16.17
C SER A 94 -4.11 2.74 -15.71
N GLY A 95 -3.84 4.02 -15.43
CA GLY A 95 -4.83 4.93 -14.85
C GLY A 95 -5.25 4.58 -13.43
N LEU A 96 -4.54 3.68 -12.73
CA LEU A 96 -4.81 3.32 -11.34
C LEU A 96 -4.07 4.22 -10.33
N PHE A 97 -3.02 4.90 -10.77
CA PHE A 97 -2.12 5.68 -9.92
C PHE A 97 -2.15 7.16 -10.30
N LYS A 98 -2.15 8.03 -9.28
CA LYS A 98 -2.06 9.47 -9.41
C LYS A 98 -0.64 9.93 -9.73
N SER A 99 0.34 9.33 -9.06
CA SER A 99 1.76 9.56 -9.31
C SER A 99 2.57 8.29 -9.08
N VAL A 100 3.66 8.13 -9.83
CA VAL A 100 4.57 6.99 -9.75
C VAL A 100 6.00 7.48 -9.88
N GLY A 101 6.90 6.89 -9.10
CA GLY A 101 8.31 7.22 -9.09
C GLY A 101 8.65 8.47 -8.29
N MET A 102 9.87 8.96 -8.50
CA MET A 102 10.38 10.18 -7.86
C MET A 102 10.04 11.48 -8.62
N LYS A 103 9.33 11.40 -9.74
CA LYS A 103 9.16 12.55 -10.64
C LYS A 103 8.52 13.77 -9.98
N GLU A 104 7.52 13.55 -9.14
CA GLU A 104 6.85 14.62 -8.39
C GLU A 104 7.82 15.26 -7.38
N ILE A 105 8.57 14.45 -6.64
CA ILE A 105 9.60 14.92 -5.70
C ILE A 105 10.71 15.69 -6.42
N GLN A 106 11.19 15.18 -7.56
CA GLN A 106 12.24 15.83 -8.35
C GLN A 106 11.82 17.21 -8.86
N ASN A 107 10.55 17.38 -9.21
CA ASN A 107 10.02 18.68 -9.62
C ASN A 107 9.89 19.65 -8.44
N MET A 108 9.69 19.15 -7.22
CA MET A 108 9.58 19.98 -6.00
C MET A 108 10.94 20.45 -5.47
N VAL A 109 12.04 19.74 -5.74
CA VAL A 109 13.37 20.11 -5.20
C VAL A 109 13.83 21.50 -5.65
N PRO A 110 13.78 21.88 -6.94
CA PRO A 110 14.13 23.23 -7.36
C PRO A 110 13.25 24.32 -6.73
N GLU A 111 11.94 24.05 -6.60
CA GLU A 111 10.98 24.96 -5.97
C GLU A 111 11.28 25.16 -4.49
N LEU A 112 11.63 24.07 -3.77
CA LEU A 112 12.08 24.13 -2.38
C LEU A 112 13.37 24.94 -2.22
N ILE A 113 14.36 24.75 -3.09
CA ILE A 113 15.61 25.53 -3.05
C ILE A 113 15.30 27.02 -3.23
N PHE A 114 14.44 27.36 -4.19
CA PHE A 114 14.05 28.73 -4.44
C PHE A 114 13.31 29.34 -3.24
N TYR A 115 12.33 28.61 -2.69
CA TYR A 115 11.58 29.02 -1.51
C TYR A 115 12.47 29.25 -0.29
N ILE A 116 13.43 28.35 -0.03
CA ILE A 116 14.41 28.52 1.06
C ILE A 116 15.24 29.78 0.84
N THR A 117 15.70 29.99 -0.40
CA THR A 117 16.57 31.12 -0.75
C THR A 117 15.84 32.46 -0.54
N GLU A 118 14.56 32.56 -0.93
CA GLU A 118 13.77 33.78 -0.76
C GLU A 118 13.40 34.08 0.71
N ASN A 119 13.36 33.04 1.56
CA ASN A 119 12.90 33.14 2.94
C ASN A 119 14.01 32.91 3.98
N LEU A 120 15.29 32.99 3.61
CA LEU A 120 16.42 32.67 4.48
C LEU A 120 16.35 33.28 5.89
N PRO A 121 16.06 34.59 6.08
CA PRO A 121 16.14 35.19 7.42
C PRO A 121 15.21 34.57 8.45
N ILE A 122 14.03 34.09 8.03
CA ILE A 122 13.03 33.52 8.94
C ILE A 122 13.28 32.04 9.25
N LEU A 123 14.11 31.36 8.44
CA LEU A 123 14.42 29.94 8.59
C LEU A 123 15.52 29.68 9.63
N PHE A 124 16.23 30.71 10.09
CA PHE A 124 17.29 30.56 11.09
C PHE A 124 16.81 30.86 12.50
N THR A 125 17.19 29.98 13.44
CA THR A 125 17.09 30.28 14.87
C THR A 125 18.11 31.36 15.25
N ARG A 126 17.87 32.04 16.38
CA ARG A 126 18.81 33.03 16.93
C ARG A 126 20.20 32.44 17.18
N GLU A 127 20.27 31.17 17.58
CA GLU A 127 21.53 30.46 17.80
C GLU A 127 22.28 30.21 16.50
N ASN A 128 21.58 29.72 15.46
CA ASN A 128 22.17 29.52 14.14
C ASN A 128 22.69 30.83 13.53
N LEU A 129 21.96 31.94 13.72
CA LEU A 129 22.44 33.26 13.27
C LEU A 129 23.75 33.67 13.94
N LYS A 130 23.90 33.43 15.24
CA LYS A 130 25.11 33.79 15.98
C LYS A 130 26.30 32.87 15.67
N ASN A 131 26.06 31.57 15.61
CA ASN A 131 27.14 30.58 15.60
C ASN A 131 27.52 30.16 14.18
N ARG A 132 26.57 30.14 13.24
CA ARG A 132 26.78 29.63 11.87
C ARG A 132 26.80 30.73 10.83
N VAL A 133 25.92 31.74 10.94
CA VAL A 133 25.82 32.81 9.92
C VAL A 133 26.80 33.94 10.19
N LYS A 134 26.89 34.46 11.43
CA LYS A 134 27.76 35.59 11.78
C LYS A 134 29.22 35.43 11.33
N PRO A 135 29.88 34.25 11.46
CA PRO A 135 31.25 34.07 10.97
C PRO A 135 31.39 34.22 9.45
N LEU A 136 30.35 33.89 8.68
CA LEU A 136 30.33 34.00 7.21
C LEU A 136 30.19 35.44 6.73
N LEU A 137 29.79 36.36 7.61
CA LEU A 137 29.68 37.79 7.33
C LEU A 137 31.02 38.53 7.55
N ASP A 138 32.10 37.83 7.93
CA ASP A 138 33.42 38.44 8.04
C ASP A 138 33.87 38.99 6.67
N PRO A 139 34.37 40.24 6.59
CA PRO A 139 34.74 40.86 5.31
C PRO A 139 35.72 40.04 4.46
N LYS A 140 36.65 39.30 5.10
CA LYS A 140 37.58 38.44 4.38
C LYS A 140 36.86 37.25 3.76
N HIS A 141 35.93 36.64 4.50
CA HIS A 141 35.13 35.53 3.99
C HIS A 141 34.22 35.96 2.84
N VAL A 142 33.52 37.08 2.99
CA VAL A 142 32.65 37.65 1.96
C VAL A 142 33.44 37.92 0.67
N THR A 143 34.61 38.57 0.78
CA THR A 143 35.45 38.86 -0.38
C THR A 143 35.92 37.58 -1.08
N SER A 144 36.36 36.59 -0.30
CA SER A 144 36.77 35.29 -0.83
C SER A 144 35.62 34.60 -1.56
N LYS A 145 34.43 34.61 -0.97
CA LYS A 145 33.25 33.94 -1.52
C LYS A 145 32.74 34.61 -2.79
N LEU A 146 32.71 35.93 -2.84
CA LEU A 146 32.33 36.67 -4.04
C LEU A 146 33.32 36.44 -5.20
N LYS A 147 34.62 36.34 -4.92
CA LYS A 147 35.62 35.98 -5.93
C LYS A 147 35.42 34.56 -6.47
N GLU A 148 35.07 33.61 -5.61
CA GLU A 148 34.70 32.25 -6.01
C GLU A 148 33.46 32.26 -6.92
N SER A 149 32.38 32.92 -6.50
CA SER A 149 31.14 33.04 -7.26
C SER A 149 31.35 33.75 -8.61
N TYR A 150 32.19 34.79 -8.66
CA TYR A 150 32.57 35.45 -9.91
C TYR A 150 33.28 34.48 -10.87
N SER A 151 34.27 33.72 -10.38
CA SER A 151 34.95 32.70 -11.19
C SER A 151 33.99 31.62 -11.70
N LYS A 152 33.02 31.19 -10.89
CA LYS A 152 31.97 30.23 -11.32
C LYS A 152 31.09 30.79 -12.42
N LEU A 153 30.73 32.07 -12.35
CA LEU A 153 29.91 32.74 -13.37
C LEU A 153 30.62 32.89 -14.72
N LEU A 154 31.97 32.93 -14.73
CA LEU A 154 32.76 32.97 -15.96
C LEU A 154 32.88 31.59 -16.64
N ASN A 155 32.62 30.51 -15.91
CA ASN A 155 32.69 29.15 -16.41
C ASN A 155 31.29 28.64 -16.83
N LEU A 156 31.25 27.50 -17.54
CA LEU A 156 30.01 26.82 -17.91
C LEU A 156 29.14 26.45 -16.69
N GLU A 157 29.75 26.33 -15.51
CA GLU A 157 29.06 26.10 -14.23
C GLU A 157 28.12 27.25 -13.82
N GLY A 158 28.34 28.46 -14.34
CA GLY A 158 27.53 29.64 -14.05
C GLY A 158 26.15 29.65 -14.71
N ILE A 159 25.94 28.82 -15.73
CA ILE A 159 24.68 28.77 -16.48
C ILE A 159 23.55 28.30 -15.56
N GLY A 160 22.51 29.13 -15.40
CA GLY A 160 21.35 28.85 -14.55
C GLY A 160 21.53 29.15 -13.06
N HIS A 161 22.75 29.43 -12.59
CA HIS A 161 23.02 29.71 -11.16
C HIS A 161 23.07 31.20 -10.82
N SER A 162 23.13 32.10 -11.80
CA SER A 162 23.22 33.55 -11.57
C SER A 162 22.11 34.11 -10.68
N ARG A 163 20.88 33.63 -10.85
CA ARG A 163 19.73 34.03 -10.02
C ARG A 163 19.88 33.59 -8.57
N LEU A 164 20.37 32.37 -8.34
CA LEU A 164 20.58 31.82 -7.00
C LEU A 164 21.75 32.49 -6.28
N ILE A 165 22.83 32.81 -7.01
CA ILE A 165 23.98 33.55 -6.48
C ILE A 165 23.58 34.98 -6.14
N ALA A 166 22.75 35.63 -6.97
CA ALA A 166 22.27 36.98 -6.69
C ALA A 166 21.36 37.02 -5.45
N ALA A 167 20.50 36.02 -5.27
CA ALA A 167 19.60 35.92 -4.13
C ALA A 167 20.30 35.52 -2.82
N ASP A 168 21.37 34.71 -2.90
CA ASP A 168 22.16 34.27 -1.76
C ASP A 168 23.66 34.19 -2.12
N PRO A 169 24.38 35.33 -2.06
CA PRO A 169 25.78 35.41 -2.49
C PRO A 169 26.76 34.69 -1.54
N LEU A 170 26.32 34.38 -0.32
CA LEU A 170 27.12 33.69 0.70
C LEU A 170 26.77 32.20 0.83
N ASP A 171 25.86 31.68 -0.01
CA ASP A 171 25.36 30.31 0.02
C ASP A 171 24.81 29.90 1.42
N LEU A 172 24.19 30.82 2.15
CA LEU A 172 23.59 30.56 3.46
C LEU A 172 22.51 29.47 3.40
N ARG A 173 21.82 29.31 2.26
CA ARG A 173 20.85 28.22 2.05
C ARG A 173 21.42 26.84 2.32
N ASN A 174 22.72 26.64 2.10
CA ASN A 174 23.37 25.35 2.30
C ASN A 174 23.34 24.92 3.78
N ILE A 175 23.25 25.87 4.71
CA ILE A 175 23.08 25.59 6.13
C ILE A 175 21.73 24.90 6.37
N ILE A 176 20.65 25.46 5.81
CA ILE A 176 19.29 24.94 5.95
C ILE A 176 19.15 23.62 5.19
N LEU A 177 19.67 23.54 3.97
CA LEU A 177 19.65 22.31 3.17
C LEU A 177 20.39 21.16 3.87
N ALA A 178 21.49 21.45 4.57
CA ALA A 178 22.19 20.45 5.38
C ALA A 178 21.33 19.95 6.55
N GLU A 179 20.57 20.81 7.22
CA GLU A 179 19.65 20.40 8.28
C GLU A 179 18.49 19.56 7.72
N LEU A 180 17.91 19.98 6.59
CA LEU A 180 16.85 19.24 5.91
C LEU A 180 17.33 17.89 5.38
N SER A 181 18.63 17.74 5.07
CA SER A 181 19.21 16.49 4.59
C SER A 181 18.95 15.32 5.56
N HIS A 182 18.85 15.60 6.86
CA HIS A 182 18.54 14.59 7.89
C HIS A 182 17.10 14.08 7.84
N LEU A 183 16.18 14.85 7.26
CA LEU A 183 14.78 14.47 7.10
C LEU A 183 14.56 13.53 5.90
N PHE A 184 15.54 13.42 5.00
CA PHE A 184 15.44 12.50 3.88
C PHE A 184 15.68 11.06 4.38
N PRO A 185 14.74 10.13 4.16
CA PRO A 185 14.84 8.74 4.63
C PRO A 185 15.97 7.90 3.99
N SER A 186 16.93 8.51 3.28
CA SER A 186 17.78 7.87 2.28
C SER A 186 19.24 7.67 2.71
N GLN A 187 19.57 7.61 4.01
CA GLN A 187 20.98 7.35 4.40
C GLN A 187 21.55 6.06 3.80
N SER A 188 20.69 5.09 3.46
CA SER A 188 21.03 3.82 2.80
C SER A 188 20.59 3.71 1.33
N ALA A 189 20.02 4.76 0.73
CA ALA A 189 19.54 4.75 -0.66
C ALA A 189 20.21 5.85 -1.51
N LYS A 190 20.60 5.51 -2.73
CA LYS A 190 21.27 6.40 -3.68
C LYS A 190 20.30 6.77 -4.79
N VAL A 191 20.18 8.06 -5.09
CA VAL A 191 19.46 8.51 -6.30
C VAL A 191 20.38 8.33 -7.51
N TYR A 192 20.01 7.47 -8.44
CA TYR A 192 20.74 7.24 -9.68
C TYR A 192 19.80 7.33 -10.88
N ARG A 193 20.09 8.24 -11.82
CA ARG A 193 19.23 8.55 -12.99
C ARG A 193 17.75 8.79 -12.63
N GLY A 194 17.52 9.47 -11.51
CA GLY A 194 16.18 9.79 -11.03
C GLY A 194 15.41 8.63 -10.39
N GLN A 195 16.09 7.53 -10.06
CA GLN A 195 15.53 6.36 -9.38
C GLN A 195 16.21 6.14 -8.03
N LEU A 196 15.50 5.52 -7.08
CA LEU A 196 16.05 5.15 -5.77
C LEU A 196 16.66 3.76 -5.85
N LEU A 197 17.98 3.66 -5.76
CA LEU A 197 18.69 2.39 -5.66
C LEU A 197 19.15 2.17 -4.23
N SER A 198 19.18 0.90 -3.81
CA SER A 198 19.88 0.50 -2.59
C SER A 198 21.37 0.80 -2.71
N SER A 199 22.04 1.02 -1.57
CA SER A 199 23.48 1.28 -1.51
C SER A 199 24.33 0.17 -2.13
N ASP A 200 23.84 -1.07 -2.09
CA ASP A 200 24.45 -2.27 -2.69
C ASP A 200 24.16 -2.42 -4.19
N GLY A 201 23.29 -1.57 -4.77
CA GLY A 201 22.93 -1.60 -6.17
C GLY A 201 22.08 -2.81 -6.59
N ARG A 202 21.55 -3.60 -5.66
CA ARG A 202 20.77 -4.82 -5.98
C ARG A 202 19.26 -4.60 -6.05
N HIS A 203 18.80 -3.55 -5.40
CA HIS A 203 17.39 -3.21 -5.27
C HIS A 203 17.12 -1.83 -5.84
N LEU A 204 16.01 -1.69 -6.55
CA LEU A 204 15.46 -0.41 -6.96
C LEU A 204 14.06 -0.25 -6.37
N LEU A 205 13.85 0.86 -5.67
CA LEU A 205 12.60 1.16 -4.99
C LEU A 205 11.76 2.14 -5.81
N ILE A 206 10.55 1.72 -6.18
CA ILE A 206 9.56 2.58 -6.82
C ILE A 206 8.44 2.83 -5.84
N THR A 207 8.00 4.08 -5.74
CA THR A 207 6.81 4.41 -4.98
C THR A 207 5.70 4.86 -5.92
N ALA A 208 4.45 4.53 -5.59
CA ALA A 208 3.29 4.83 -6.41
C ALA A 208 2.11 5.22 -5.51
N ARG A 209 1.45 6.32 -5.84
CA ARG A 209 0.27 6.78 -5.11
C ARG A 209 -0.99 6.40 -5.85
N PRO A 210 -1.92 5.64 -5.25
CA PRO A 210 -3.20 5.30 -5.88
C PRO A 210 -4.09 6.53 -6.07
N ILE A 211 -5.05 6.45 -6.99
CA ILE A 211 -6.10 7.47 -7.16
C ILE A 211 -7.16 7.36 -6.05
N GLY A 212 -7.43 6.14 -5.57
CA GLY A 212 -8.35 5.84 -4.47
C GLY A 212 -7.63 5.48 -3.17
N SER A 213 -8.38 4.95 -2.21
CA SER A 213 -7.84 4.49 -0.94
C SER A 213 -6.97 3.23 -1.11
N GLY A 214 -5.84 3.19 -0.39
CA GLY A 214 -4.96 2.03 -0.34
C GLY A 214 -5.56 0.82 0.36
N THR A 215 -6.71 0.92 1.02
CA THR A 215 -7.37 -0.22 1.68
C THR A 215 -8.48 -0.87 0.84
N ASP A 216 -8.80 -0.33 -0.34
CA ASP A 216 -9.82 -0.90 -1.24
C ASP A 216 -9.34 -2.20 -1.91
N THR A 217 -9.97 -3.31 -1.56
CA THR A 217 -9.65 -4.65 -2.09
C THR A 217 -9.85 -4.76 -3.61
N THR A 218 -10.75 -3.97 -4.21
CA THR A 218 -10.96 -3.96 -5.66
C THR A 218 -9.77 -3.33 -6.37
N PHE A 219 -9.23 -2.24 -5.83
CA PHE A 219 -7.99 -1.64 -6.27
C PHE A 219 -6.83 -2.61 -6.05
N SER A 220 -6.67 -3.19 -4.85
CA SER A 220 -5.56 -4.11 -4.53
C SER A 220 -5.47 -5.29 -5.50
N ARG A 221 -6.62 -5.84 -5.90
CA ARG A 221 -6.70 -6.95 -6.86
C ARG A 221 -6.29 -6.52 -8.28
N LYS A 222 -6.72 -5.32 -8.72
CA LYS A 222 -6.32 -4.77 -10.03
C LYS A 222 -4.82 -4.45 -10.06
N ALA A 223 -4.31 -3.82 -9.01
CA ALA A 223 -2.91 -3.47 -8.87
C ALA A 223 -2.01 -4.73 -8.85
N THR A 224 -2.39 -5.76 -8.08
CA THR A 224 -1.63 -7.02 -8.01
C THR A 224 -1.55 -7.70 -9.38
N LYS A 225 -2.69 -7.86 -10.08
CA LYS A 225 -2.72 -8.43 -11.43
C LYS A 225 -1.89 -7.62 -12.42
N LEU A 226 -1.94 -6.29 -12.32
CA LEU A 226 -1.14 -5.41 -13.16
C LEU A 226 0.36 -5.63 -12.93
N ILE A 227 0.80 -5.66 -11.67
CA ILE A 227 2.21 -5.86 -11.32
C ILE A 227 2.70 -7.25 -11.73
N GLU A 228 1.88 -8.30 -11.53
CA GLU A 228 2.19 -9.66 -12.01
C GLU A 228 2.35 -9.71 -13.53
N ASN A 229 1.43 -9.09 -14.28
CA ASN A 229 1.52 -9.00 -15.73
C ASN A 229 2.77 -8.24 -16.18
N ILE A 230 3.08 -7.11 -15.54
CA ILE A 230 4.29 -6.33 -15.85
C ILE A 230 5.53 -7.14 -15.54
N SER A 231 5.57 -7.87 -14.42
CA SER A 231 6.67 -8.77 -14.06
C SER A 231 6.90 -9.85 -15.13
N GLN A 232 5.83 -10.46 -15.64
CA GLN A 232 5.92 -11.46 -16.71
C GLN A 232 6.44 -10.85 -18.01
N ILE A 233 5.95 -9.66 -18.40
CA ILE A 233 6.41 -8.96 -19.60
C ILE A 233 7.89 -8.57 -19.46
N LEU A 234 8.28 -8.07 -18.30
CA LEU A 234 9.65 -7.68 -18.00
C LEU A 234 10.58 -8.89 -18.09
N ASN A 235 10.26 -9.98 -17.40
CA ASN A 235 11.05 -11.22 -17.46
C ASN A 235 11.10 -11.80 -18.87
N LYS A 236 10.01 -11.72 -19.65
CA LYS A 236 10.01 -12.14 -21.06
C LYS A 236 10.91 -11.26 -21.94
N LYS A 237 10.90 -9.94 -21.73
CA LYS A 237 11.75 -8.98 -22.47
C LYS A 237 13.23 -9.28 -22.26
N TYR A 238 13.62 -9.65 -21.05
CA TYR A 238 15.02 -9.89 -20.67
C TYR A 238 15.43 -11.37 -20.61
N SER A 239 14.55 -12.30 -21.02
CA SER A 239 14.83 -13.74 -20.99
C SER A 239 16.05 -14.13 -21.81
N THR A 240 16.35 -13.41 -22.90
CA THR A 240 17.49 -13.67 -23.78
C THR A 240 18.84 -13.25 -23.17
N GLN A 241 18.81 -12.44 -22.11
CA GLN A 241 19.99 -11.90 -21.44
C GLN A 241 20.18 -12.54 -20.05
N GLU A 242 19.45 -13.62 -19.76
CA GLU A 242 19.47 -14.37 -18.49
C GLU A 242 19.15 -13.54 -17.23
N TYR A 243 18.59 -12.34 -17.40
CA TYR A 243 18.13 -11.51 -16.29
C TYR A 243 16.76 -11.95 -15.80
N LYS A 244 16.68 -12.21 -14.50
CA LYS A 244 15.45 -12.51 -13.79
C LYS A 244 15.16 -11.43 -12.76
N PHE A 245 14.03 -10.76 -12.95
CA PHE A 245 13.55 -9.70 -12.09
C PHE A 245 12.47 -10.21 -11.15
N THR A 246 12.56 -9.80 -9.90
CA THR A 246 11.55 -10.05 -8.88
C THR A 246 10.96 -8.71 -8.44
N LEU A 247 9.67 -8.54 -8.71
CA LEU A 247 8.90 -7.39 -8.28
C LEU A 247 8.19 -7.74 -6.98
N THR A 248 8.56 -7.10 -5.87
CA THR A 248 7.97 -7.33 -4.56
C THR A 248 7.18 -6.09 -4.15
N PRO A 249 5.85 -6.13 -4.29
CA PRO A 249 5.03 -4.96 -4.01
C PRO A 249 4.59 -5.00 -2.53
N VAL A 250 4.81 -3.90 -1.81
CA VAL A 250 4.65 -3.73 -0.36
C VAL A 250 3.77 -2.51 -0.09
N GLY A 251 2.97 -2.54 0.97
CA GLY A 251 2.11 -1.44 1.40
C GLY A 251 0.80 -1.92 2.00
N ALA A 252 0.00 -0.97 2.51
CA ALA A 252 -1.28 -1.27 3.17
C ALA A 252 -2.24 -2.08 2.26
N TYR A 253 -2.25 -1.80 0.95
CA TYR A 253 -3.09 -2.51 -0.02
C TYR A 253 -2.73 -4.00 -0.16
N ARG A 254 -1.45 -4.36 -0.02
CA ARG A 254 -0.98 -5.75 -0.12
C ARG A 254 -1.34 -6.53 1.13
N ALA A 255 -1.14 -5.93 2.31
CA ALA A 255 -1.55 -6.51 3.57
C ALA A 255 -3.07 -6.77 3.60
N ALA A 256 -3.88 -5.80 3.14
CA ALA A 256 -5.33 -5.97 3.06
C ALA A 256 -5.75 -7.12 2.13
N LEU A 257 -5.12 -7.24 0.95
CA LEU A 257 -5.41 -8.32 0.01
C LEU A 257 -4.96 -9.70 0.53
N ASP A 258 -3.75 -9.78 1.08
CA ASP A 258 -3.22 -11.02 1.64
C ASP A 258 -4.09 -11.48 2.82
N ASN A 259 -4.54 -10.55 3.67
CA ASN A 259 -5.50 -10.83 4.74
C ASN A 259 -6.83 -11.36 4.20
N GLU A 260 -7.40 -10.76 3.14
CA GLU A 260 -8.63 -11.24 2.50
C GLU A 260 -8.45 -12.67 1.95
N ILE A 261 -7.36 -12.94 1.24
CA ILE A 261 -7.08 -14.23 0.61
C ILE A 261 -6.89 -15.32 1.67
N ILE A 262 -6.11 -15.02 2.72
CA ILE A 262 -5.88 -15.92 3.85
C ILE A 262 -7.20 -16.22 4.54
N ALA A 263 -7.97 -15.19 4.92
CA ALA A 263 -9.25 -15.36 5.58
C ALA A 263 -10.22 -16.22 4.74
N LYS A 264 -10.40 -15.92 3.45
CA LYS A 264 -11.29 -16.70 2.57
C LYS A 264 -10.85 -18.16 2.43
N ARG A 265 -9.55 -18.42 2.29
CA ARG A 265 -9.01 -19.76 2.16
C ARG A 265 -9.20 -20.56 3.45
N ASP A 266 -8.93 -19.93 4.58
CA ASP A 266 -8.93 -20.61 5.88
C ASP A 266 -10.36 -20.85 6.37
N ILE A 267 -11.29 -19.90 6.17
CA ILE A 267 -12.73 -20.10 6.43
C ILE A 267 -13.24 -21.30 5.63
N LYS A 268 -12.89 -21.43 4.34
CA LYS A 268 -13.31 -22.58 3.52
C LYS A 268 -12.82 -23.91 4.09
N LYS A 269 -11.57 -23.97 4.54
CA LYS A 269 -10.98 -25.17 5.14
C LYS A 269 -11.62 -25.49 6.49
N VAL A 270 -11.75 -24.50 7.36
CA VAL A 270 -12.37 -24.65 8.69
C VAL A 270 -13.79 -25.16 8.55
N VAL A 271 -14.62 -24.53 7.71
CA VAL A 271 -16.01 -24.97 7.47
C VAL A 271 -16.05 -26.41 6.95
N LEU A 272 -15.18 -26.78 6.01
CA LEU A 272 -15.12 -28.14 5.49
C LEU A 272 -14.74 -29.16 6.58
N PHE A 273 -13.67 -28.91 7.34
CA PHE A 273 -13.21 -29.80 8.39
C PHE A 273 -14.20 -29.87 9.57
N SER A 274 -14.82 -28.76 9.96
CA SER A 274 -15.88 -28.73 10.96
C SER A 274 -17.11 -29.50 10.50
N MET A 275 -17.52 -29.38 9.23
CA MET A 275 -18.65 -30.14 8.70
C MET A 275 -18.37 -31.64 8.72
N ILE A 276 -17.17 -32.06 8.29
CA ILE A 276 -16.74 -33.46 8.37
C ILE A 276 -16.73 -33.93 9.82
N GLY A 277 -16.15 -33.14 10.73
CA GLY A 277 -16.11 -33.44 12.17
C GLY A 277 -17.49 -33.61 12.78
N ILE A 278 -18.44 -32.72 12.46
CA ILE A 278 -19.84 -32.81 12.91
C ILE A 278 -20.49 -34.07 12.36
N VAL A 279 -20.30 -34.38 11.07
CA VAL A 279 -20.85 -35.60 10.46
C VAL A 279 -20.30 -36.85 11.17
N VAL A 280 -18.98 -36.93 11.38
CA VAL A 280 -18.34 -38.04 12.11
C VAL A 280 -18.86 -38.14 13.55
N LEU A 281 -19.00 -37.01 14.25
CA LEU A 281 -19.56 -36.96 15.60
C LEU A 281 -21.00 -37.49 15.62
N LEU A 282 -21.84 -37.09 14.65
CA LEU A 282 -23.22 -37.57 14.54
C LEU A 282 -23.28 -39.07 14.22
N PHE A 283 -22.34 -39.59 13.41
CA PHE A 283 -22.21 -41.02 13.15
C PHE A 283 -21.86 -41.82 14.41
N ILE A 284 -21.02 -41.27 15.30
CA ILE A 284 -20.62 -41.93 16.56
C ILE A 284 -21.67 -41.76 17.66
N ALA A 285 -22.26 -40.57 17.78
CA ALA A 285 -23.14 -40.21 18.89
C ALA A 285 -24.54 -40.85 18.78
N PHE A 286 -25.02 -41.12 17.56
CA PHE A 286 -26.34 -41.71 17.35
C PHE A 286 -26.24 -43.19 16.98
N PRO A 287 -26.98 -44.09 17.68
CA PRO A 287 -27.06 -45.51 17.33
C PRO A 287 -27.58 -45.78 15.91
N ARG A 288 -28.27 -44.80 15.32
CA ARG A 288 -28.79 -44.84 13.95
C ARG A 288 -28.40 -43.54 13.23
N PRO A 289 -27.37 -43.55 12.36
CA PRO A 289 -26.77 -42.33 11.84
C PRO A 289 -27.71 -41.47 10.99
N TYR A 290 -28.72 -42.08 10.36
CA TYR A 290 -29.74 -41.37 9.58
C TYR A 290 -30.56 -40.36 10.42
N PHE A 291 -30.85 -40.68 11.69
CA PHE A 291 -31.56 -39.74 12.58
C PHE A 291 -30.66 -38.60 13.05
N GLY A 292 -29.38 -38.88 13.26
CA GLY A 292 -28.36 -37.86 13.56
C GLY A 292 -28.24 -36.86 12.39
N LEU A 293 -28.15 -37.35 11.16
CA LEU A 293 -28.09 -36.49 9.97
C LEU A 293 -29.38 -35.65 9.79
N LEU A 294 -30.54 -36.24 10.06
CA LEU A 294 -31.82 -35.52 9.98
C LEU A 294 -31.95 -34.42 11.04
N SER A 295 -31.29 -34.59 12.21
CA SER A 295 -31.25 -33.56 13.27
C SER A 295 -30.42 -32.33 12.89
N PHE A 296 -29.56 -32.44 11.87
CA PHE A 296 -28.75 -31.33 11.37
C PHE A 296 -29.56 -30.36 10.50
N LEU A 297 -30.64 -30.83 9.84
CA LEU A 297 -31.46 -29.99 8.96
C LEU A 297 -32.02 -28.73 9.66
N PRO A 298 -32.66 -28.85 10.85
CA PRO A 298 -33.14 -27.68 11.58
C PRO A 298 -32.02 -26.71 11.96
N ALA A 299 -30.84 -27.21 12.32
CA ALA A 299 -29.70 -26.37 12.67
C ALA A 299 -29.21 -25.57 11.46
N VAL A 300 -29.05 -26.20 10.29
CA VAL A 300 -28.66 -25.53 9.04
C VAL A 300 -29.71 -24.49 8.64
N ALA A 301 -31.00 -24.85 8.70
CA ALA A 301 -32.08 -23.92 8.38
C ALA A 301 -32.08 -22.71 9.33
N GLY A 302 -31.83 -22.93 10.63
CA GLY A 302 -31.67 -21.86 11.62
C GLY A 302 -30.53 -20.90 11.26
N THR A 303 -29.35 -21.43 10.92
CA THR A 303 -28.20 -20.61 10.50
C THR A 303 -28.49 -19.82 9.23
N MET A 304 -29.15 -20.43 8.24
CA MET A 304 -29.54 -19.77 6.99
C MET A 304 -30.48 -18.58 7.24
N VAL A 305 -31.47 -18.75 8.13
CA VAL A 305 -32.39 -17.67 8.52
C VAL A 305 -31.68 -16.61 9.36
N ALA A 306 -30.76 -17.00 10.25
CA ALA A 306 -29.98 -16.06 11.05
C ALA A 306 -29.11 -15.14 10.18
N ILE A 307 -28.46 -15.68 9.14
CA ILE A 307 -27.67 -14.89 8.16
C ILE A 307 -28.56 -13.87 7.44
N PHE A 308 -29.77 -14.27 7.05
CA PHE A 308 -30.74 -13.35 6.45
C PHE A 308 -31.13 -12.23 7.41
N LEU A 309 -31.51 -12.56 8.64
CA LEU A 309 -31.88 -11.57 9.66
C LEU A 309 -30.71 -10.61 9.93
N PHE A 310 -29.50 -11.13 10.08
CA PHE A 310 -28.30 -10.31 10.25
C PHE A 310 -28.08 -9.33 9.09
N SER A 311 -28.26 -9.78 7.84
CA SER A 311 -28.16 -8.98 6.62
C SER A 311 -29.17 -7.81 6.56
N LEU A 312 -30.29 -7.90 7.27
CA LEU A 312 -31.25 -6.80 7.35
C LEU A 312 -30.71 -5.62 8.17
N PHE A 313 -29.99 -5.92 9.26
CA PHE A 313 -29.47 -4.93 10.20
C PHE A 313 -28.08 -4.44 9.83
N ASN A 314 -27.22 -5.31 9.31
CA ASN A 314 -25.84 -5.00 8.96
C ASN A 314 -25.59 -5.14 7.47
N LYS A 315 -24.97 -4.11 6.87
CA LYS A 315 -24.61 -4.11 5.44
C LYS A 315 -23.34 -4.91 5.14
N SER A 316 -22.50 -5.10 6.16
CA SER A 316 -21.24 -5.84 6.04
C SER A 316 -21.04 -6.82 7.18
N ILE A 317 -20.32 -7.90 6.88
CA ILE A 317 -19.76 -8.79 7.89
C ILE A 317 -18.25 -8.60 7.88
N SER A 318 -17.66 -8.38 9.06
CA SER A 318 -16.20 -8.32 9.17
C SER A 318 -15.65 -9.72 8.96
N ALA A 319 -14.52 -9.86 8.27
CA ALA A 319 -13.86 -11.15 8.07
C ALA A 319 -13.45 -11.88 9.37
N LEU A 320 -13.51 -11.19 10.52
CA LEU A 320 -13.20 -11.72 11.86
C LEU A 320 -14.44 -12.21 12.63
N THR A 321 -15.67 -11.94 12.15
CA THR A 321 -16.96 -12.35 12.76
C THR A 321 -17.61 -13.48 11.97
#